data_AF-A0A2E7UM82-F1
#
_entry.id   AF-A0A2E7UM82-F1
#
_cell.length_a   1.000
_cell.length_b   1.000
_cell.length_c   1.000
_cell.angle_alpha   90.00
_cell.angle_beta   90.00
_cell.angle_gamma   90.00
#
_symmetry.space_group_name_H-M   'P 1'
#
loop_
_entity.id
_entity.type
_entity.pdbx_description
1 polymer ?
#
loop_
_entity_poly.entity_id
_entity_poly.type
_entity_poly.pdbx_seq_one_letter_code
_entity_poly.pdbx_strand_id
1 'polypeptide(L)'
;MRHLTAALLLAACTPQPGARPVPEPVIQRAHGEALGTTWNVSWVEAEGAGDARAFSTDPIPGNPTKSVLQQVAVGDNQVTTLGAQFLARGHGAVLIDNAVRPVWGLEEVSGSTTQNVLVEYEYGIEEPYVNLPPSDPDPHEWPRRERTGQDQIDQFFATGTIESFCTGPCGDPTRGQE
;
A
#
# COMPACT_ATOMS: atom_id res chain seq x y z
N MET A 1 46.77 -27.97 13.22
CA MET A 1 45.33 -28.26 13.19
C MET A 1 44.74 -27.61 14.44
N ARG A 2 44.34 -26.33 14.34
CA ARG A 2 42.94 -25.86 14.30
C ARG A 2 42.12 -26.45 15.45
N HIS A 3 41.84 -25.63 16.48
CA HIS A 3 40.50 -25.37 17.02
C HIS A 3 40.60 -24.13 17.95
N LEU A 4 40.35 -22.95 17.38
CA LEU A 4 40.03 -21.72 18.11
C LEU A 4 38.52 -21.75 18.35
N THR A 5 38.11 -21.88 19.61
CA THR A 5 36.71 -21.74 20.02
C THR A 5 36.40 -20.24 20.09
N ALA A 6 35.40 -19.81 19.31
CA ALA A 6 34.87 -18.47 19.31
C ALA A 6 34.15 -18.18 20.64
N ALA A 7 34.50 -17.07 21.29
CA ALA A 7 33.66 -16.41 22.27
C ALA A 7 33.34 -15.01 21.72
N LEU A 8 32.26 -14.93 20.93
CA LEU A 8 31.69 -13.66 20.50
C LEU A 8 30.84 -13.14 21.67
N LEU A 9 31.24 -12.01 22.26
CA LEU A 9 30.49 -11.28 23.28
C LEU A 9 29.09 -10.97 22.74
N LEU A 10 28.05 -11.58 23.32
CA LEU A 10 26.70 -11.01 23.28
C LEU A 10 26.69 -9.79 24.18
N ALA A 11 26.74 -8.59 23.60
CA ALA A 11 26.28 -7.39 24.29
C ALA A 11 24.74 -7.42 24.32
N ALA A 12 24.17 -8.13 25.28
CA ALA A 12 22.79 -7.89 25.69
C ALA A 12 22.75 -6.49 26.34
N CYS A 13 22.19 -5.52 25.64
CA CYS A 13 21.95 -4.20 26.19
C CYS A 13 21.00 -4.37 27.38
N THR A 14 21.51 -4.25 28.59
CA THR A 14 20.69 -4.24 29.81
C THR A 14 19.86 -2.97 29.76
N PRO A 15 18.51 -3.04 29.80
CA PRO A 15 17.69 -1.84 29.80
C PRO A 15 18.04 -0.98 31.01
N GLN A 16 18.35 0.30 30.76
CA GLN A 16 18.65 1.26 31.81
C GLN A 16 17.41 1.41 32.71
N PRO A 17 17.54 1.32 34.06
CA PRO A 17 16.44 1.57 34.95
C PRO A 17 15.98 3.02 34.78
N GLY A 18 14.77 3.21 34.23
CA GLY A 18 14.19 4.53 33.92
C GLY A 18 13.94 4.80 32.43
N ALA A 19 14.30 3.88 31.52
CA ALA A 19 13.80 3.94 30.15
C ALA A 19 12.27 3.84 30.16
N ARG A 20 11.57 4.82 29.58
CA ARG A 20 10.13 4.74 29.40
C ARG A 20 9.83 3.46 28.59
N PRO A 21 8.79 2.69 28.94
CA PRO A 21 8.35 1.60 28.08
C PRO A 21 8.13 2.19 26.68
N VAL A 22 8.74 1.57 25.66
CA VAL A 22 8.40 1.86 24.26
C VAL A 22 6.91 1.52 24.18
N PRO A 23 6.02 2.48 23.88
CA PRO A 23 4.62 2.16 23.71
C PRO A 23 4.50 1.09 22.62
N GLU A 24 3.54 0.17 22.77
CA GLU A 24 3.14 -0.75 21.69
C GLU A 24 3.15 -0.02 20.34
N PRO A 25 3.50 -0.68 19.22
CA PRO A 25 3.84 0.01 18.00
C PRO A 25 2.67 0.94 17.63
N VAL A 26 2.94 2.24 17.66
CA VAL A 26 2.01 3.25 17.20
C VAL A 26 1.82 2.95 15.72
N ILE A 27 0.74 2.24 15.37
CA ILE A 27 0.45 1.92 13.97
C ILE A 27 0.20 3.26 13.28
N GLN A 28 1.11 3.63 12.38
CA GLN A 28 0.92 4.79 11.53
C GLN A 28 0.08 4.38 10.33
N ARG A 29 -0.82 5.27 9.92
CA ARG A 29 -1.72 5.01 8.79
C ARG A 29 -1.28 5.86 7.61
N ALA A 30 -1.11 5.22 6.46
CA ALA A 30 -0.77 5.90 5.22
C ALA A 30 -1.81 5.54 4.16
N HIS A 31 -2.34 6.57 3.50
CA HIS A 31 -3.10 6.45 2.26
C HIS A 31 -2.21 6.93 1.13
N GLY A 32 -2.13 6.15 0.05
CA GLY A 32 -1.30 6.46 -1.11
C GLY A 32 -2.09 6.29 -2.39
N GLU A 33 -2.10 7.35 -3.19
CA GLU A 33 -2.42 7.32 -4.62
C GLU A 33 -1.08 7.36 -5.35
N ALA A 34 -0.90 6.44 -6.30
CA ALA A 34 0.26 6.01 -7.10
C ALA A 34 1.57 6.84 -7.24
N LEU A 35 1.89 7.85 -6.44
CA LEU A 35 3.15 8.58 -6.43
C LEU A 35 4.23 7.81 -5.65
N GLY A 36 4.73 6.71 -6.23
CA GLY A 36 5.76 5.86 -5.63
C GLY A 36 7.08 6.56 -5.23
N THR A 37 7.25 7.87 -5.44
CA THR A 37 8.45 8.63 -5.06
C THR A 37 8.20 9.76 -4.06
N THR A 38 7.02 10.39 -4.04
CA THR A 38 6.79 11.59 -3.19
C THR A 38 6.36 11.24 -1.76
N TRP A 39 5.68 10.10 -1.57
CA TRP A 39 5.24 9.65 -0.24
C TRP A 39 6.40 9.30 0.69
N ASN A 40 7.52 8.82 0.14
CA ASN A 40 8.53 8.14 0.95
C ASN A 40 9.37 9.12 1.78
N VAL A 41 9.88 10.19 1.17
CA VAL A 41 10.81 11.15 1.82
C VAL A 41 10.23 11.96 3.00
N SER A 42 8.99 11.71 3.42
CA SER A 42 8.40 12.35 4.61
C SER A 42 7.95 11.38 5.71
N TRP A 43 7.85 10.07 5.40
CA TRP A 43 7.29 9.06 6.32
C TRP A 43 8.24 7.90 6.60
N VAL A 44 9.04 7.52 5.61
CA VAL A 44 10.17 6.59 5.69
C VAL A 44 11.18 7.11 4.68
N GLU A 45 12.27 7.73 5.13
CA GLU A 45 13.34 8.30 4.28
C GLU A 45 14.04 7.22 3.44
N ALA A 46 13.32 6.73 2.44
CA ALA A 46 13.52 5.47 1.73
C ALA A 46 12.93 5.62 0.32
N GLU A 47 13.24 4.69 -0.58
CA GLU A 47 12.68 4.68 -1.92
C GLU A 47 11.45 3.76 -1.95
N GLY A 48 10.36 4.18 -2.61
CA GLY A 48 9.06 3.55 -2.40
C GLY A 48 9.00 2.11 -2.87
N ALA A 49 9.48 1.81 -4.08
CA ALA A 49 9.42 0.47 -4.64
C ALA A 49 10.45 -0.47 -3.99
N GLY A 50 11.70 -0.01 -3.84
CA GLY A 50 12.79 -0.75 -3.25
C GLY A 50 12.57 -1.05 -1.76
N ASP A 51 11.94 -0.13 -1.04
CA ASP A 51 11.68 -0.24 0.39
C ASP A 51 10.20 -0.51 0.72
N ALA A 52 9.40 -0.99 -0.24
CA ALA A 52 7.96 -1.26 -0.03
C ALA A 52 7.70 -2.16 1.19
N ARG A 53 8.60 -3.10 1.46
CA ARG A 53 8.51 -3.98 2.65
C ARG A 53 8.76 -3.23 3.96
N ALA A 54 9.58 -2.18 3.94
CA ALA A 54 9.93 -1.38 5.12
C ALA A 54 8.76 -0.59 5.70
N PHE A 55 7.65 -0.49 4.97
CA PHE A 55 6.44 0.13 5.49
C PHE A 55 5.68 -0.79 6.45
N SER A 56 5.65 -2.09 6.17
CA SER A 56 4.74 -3.01 6.86
C SER A 56 5.38 -4.34 7.25
N THR A 57 5.88 -5.09 6.27
CA THR A 57 6.30 -6.49 6.46
C THR A 57 7.68 -6.64 7.07
N ASP A 58 8.57 -5.64 6.91
CA ASP A 58 9.96 -5.67 7.35
C ASP A 58 10.46 -4.26 7.72
N PRO A 59 9.87 -3.61 8.75
CA PRO A 59 10.12 -2.21 9.05
C PRO A 59 11.57 -1.95 9.48
N ILE A 60 12.14 -0.84 8.99
CA ILE A 60 13.47 -0.38 9.37
C ILE A 60 13.52 -0.13 10.89
N PRO A 61 14.58 -0.58 11.61
CA PRO A 61 14.69 -0.37 13.05
C PRO A 61 14.51 1.10 13.45
N GLY A 62 13.59 1.34 14.40
CA GLY A 62 13.23 2.68 14.86
C GLY A 62 12.02 3.30 14.14
N ASN A 63 11.56 2.72 13.04
CA ASN A 63 10.32 3.13 12.37
C ASN A 63 9.15 2.23 12.80
N PRO A 64 7.97 2.82 13.10
CA PRO A 64 6.78 2.03 13.37
C PRO A 64 6.25 1.36 12.10
N THR A 65 5.71 0.15 12.27
CA THR A 65 4.91 -0.54 11.25
C THR A 65 3.73 0.33 10.84
N LYS A 66 3.45 0.36 9.54
CA LYS A 66 2.36 1.12 8.96
C LYS A 66 1.28 0.21 8.38
N SER A 67 0.06 0.70 8.42
CA SER A 67 -1.04 0.19 7.60
C SER A 67 -1.13 0.98 6.31
N VAL A 68 -1.38 0.30 5.20
CA VAL A 68 -1.40 0.87 3.84
C VAL A 68 -2.76 0.63 3.19
N LEU A 69 -3.43 1.72 2.82
CA LEU A 69 -4.51 1.73 1.85
C LEU A 69 -3.99 2.32 0.54
N GLN A 70 -3.99 1.53 -0.53
CA GLN A 70 -3.55 1.95 -1.85
C GLN A 70 -4.73 1.96 -2.83
N GLN A 71 -5.13 3.14 -3.29
CA GLN A 71 -6.17 3.32 -4.30
C GLN A 71 -5.53 3.74 -5.61
N VAL A 72 -5.84 3.03 -6.69
CA VAL A 72 -5.28 3.30 -8.02
C VAL A 72 -6.33 3.22 -9.11
N ALA A 73 -6.13 3.97 -10.19
CA ALA A 73 -6.97 3.89 -11.37
C ALA A 73 -6.33 2.96 -12.41
N VAL A 74 -7.11 2.02 -12.93
CA VAL A 74 -6.75 1.24 -14.11
C VAL A 74 -6.63 2.20 -15.30
N GLY A 75 -5.54 2.11 -16.06
CA GLY A 75 -5.33 3.00 -17.22
C GLY A 75 -4.80 4.39 -16.88
N ASP A 76 -4.21 4.59 -15.70
CA ASP A 76 -3.54 5.84 -15.32
C ASP A 76 -2.34 6.16 -16.24
N ASN A 77 -2.33 7.38 -16.80
CA ASN A 77 -1.32 7.82 -17.76
C ASN A 77 0.00 8.20 -17.08
N GLN A 78 -0.06 8.57 -15.81
CA GLN A 78 1.07 9.05 -15.03
C GLN A 78 1.77 7.91 -14.31
N VAL A 79 1.00 6.91 -13.87
CA VAL A 79 1.53 5.78 -13.12
C VAL A 79 0.86 4.48 -13.51
N THR A 80 1.66 3.53 -14.01
CA THR A 80 1.16 2.20 -14.36
C THR A 80 0.62 1.44 -13.14
N THR A 81 -0.54 0.82 -13.31
CA THR A 81 -1.11 -0.12 -12.33
C THR A 81 -0.15 -1.28 -12.02
N LEU A 82 0.74 -1.67 -12.94
CA LEU A 82 1.75 -2.68 -12.66
C LEU A 82 2.70 -2.27 -11.51
N GLY A 83 3.06 -0.99 -11.44
CA GLY A 83 3.89 -0.43 -10.36
C GLY A 83 3.14 -0.46 -9.03
N ALA A 84 1.84 -0.12 -9.07
CA ALA A 84 0.95 -0.23 -7.92
C ALA A 84 0.85 -1.67 -7.39
N GLN A 85 0.68 -2.66 -8.28
CA GLN A 85 0.62 -4.07 -7.88
C GLN A 85 1.96 -4.56 -7.30
N PHE A 86 3.09 -4.05 -7.79
CA PHE A 86 4.41 -4.34 -7.22
C PHE A 86 4.54 -3.83 -5.79
N LEU A 87 4.14 -2.57 -5.54
CA LEU A 87 4.12 -1.98 -4.20
C LEU A 87 3.19 -2.77 -3.27
N ALA A 88 1.98 -3.09 -3.73
CA ALA A 88 1.00 -3.83 -2.96
C ALA A 88 1.54 -5.19 -2.47
N ARG A 89 2.27 -5.92 -3.33
CA ARG A 89 2.97 -7.15 -2.91
C ARG A 89 4.05 -6.90 -1.86
N GLY A 90 4.85 -5.84 -2.03
CA GLY A 90 5.86 -5.46 -1.05
C GLY A 90 5.25 -5.11 0.32
N HIS A 91 4.11 -4.44 0.30
CA HIS A 91 3.35 -4.11 1.51
C HIS A 91 2.66 -5.32 2.15
N GLY A 92 2.65 -6.49 1.51
CA GLY A 92 1.85 -7.64 1.97
C GLY A 92 0.36 -7.32 1.96
N ALA A 93 -0.10 -6.60 0.94
CA ALA A 93 -1.50 -6.24 0.80
C ALA A 93 -2.37 -7.39 0.29
N VAL A 94 -3.67 -7.24 0.47
CA VAL A 94 -4.74 -8.08 -0.07
C VAL A 94 -5.63 -7.26 -1.00
N LEU A 95 -6.44 -7.94 -1.80
CA LEU A 95 -7.61 -7.37 -2.46
C LEU A 95 -8.80 -7.48 -1.52
N ILE A 96 -9.73 -6.53 -1.59
CA ILE A 96 -10.97 -6.55 -0.82
C ILE A 96 -12.17 -6.59 -1.77
N ASP A 97 -13.30 -7.09 -1.28
CA ASP A 97 -14.60 -7.18 -1.95
C ASP A 97 -14.75 -6.35 -3.24
N ASN A 98 -15.17 -7.05 -4.29
CA ASN A 98 -15.37 -6.50 -5.63
C ASN A 98 -14.07 -6.04 -6.31
N ALA A 99 -12.99 -6.82 -6.20
CA ALA A 99 -11.80 -6.56 -6.98
C ALA A 99 -12.12 -6.52 -8.49
N VAL A 100 -11.58 -5.52 -9.21
CA VAL A 100 -11.76 -5.37 -10.67
C VAL A 100 -11.28 -6.63 -11.41
N ARG A 101 -10.17 -7.20 -10.93
CA ARG A 101 -9.53 -8.38 -11.51
C ARG A 101 -8.67 -9.09 -10.44
N PRO A 102 -8.38 -10.39 -10.60
CA PRO A 102 -7.36 -11.04 -9.79
C PRO A 102 -6.00 -10.40 -10.07
N VAL A 103 -5.23 -10.15 -9.01
CA VAL A 103 -3.85 -9.64 -9.11
C VAL A 103 -2.89 -10.70 -8.61
N TRP A 104 -1.88 -11.03 -9.41
CA TRP A 104 -0.90 -12.03 -9.04
C TRP A 104 -0.20 -11.67 -7.73
N GLY A 105 -0.17 -12.64 -6.81
CA GLY A 105 0.47 -12.53 -5.51
C GLY A 105 -0.33 -11.77 -4.45
N LEU A 106 -1.58 -11.38 -4.74
CA LEU A 106 -2.50 -10.84 -3.74
C LEU A 106 -3.68 -11.80 -3.55
N GLU A 107 -4.01 -12.09 -2.29
CA GLU A 107 -5.22 -12.84 -1.93
C GLU A 107 -6.42 -11.89 -1.86
N GLU A 108 -7.62 -12.40 -2.14
CA GLU A 108 -8.86 -11.65 -1.96
C GLU A 108 -9.49 -12.01 -0.60
N VAL A 109 -9.89 -10.98 0.15
CA VAL A 109 -10.59 -11.12 1.43
C VAL A 109 -11.95 -10.44 1.39
N SER A 110 -12.88 -10.96 2.19
CA SER A 110 -14.23 -10.40 2.27
C SER A 110 -14.49 -9.67 3.58
N GLY A 111 -15.28 -8.60 3.49
CA GLY A 111 -15.65 -7.74 4.59
C GLY A 111 -14.52 -6.82 5.06
N SER A 112 -14.80 -6.10 6.14
CA SER A 112 -13.86 -5.15 6.74
C SER A 112 -12.58 -5.83 7.25
N THR A 113 -11.42 -5.24 6.99
CA THR A 113 -10.09 -5.82 7.31
C THR A 113 -9.13 -4.79 7.91
N THR A 114 -8.18 -5.22 8.73
CA THR A 114 -7.03 -4.39 9.19
C THR A 114 -5.75 -4.65 8.40
N GLN A 115 -5.81 -5.51 7.38
CA GLN A 115 -4.68 -5.80 6.49
C GLN A 115 -4.42 -4.61 5.58
N ASN A 116 -3.24 -4.59 4.95
CA ASN A 116 -2.95 -3.63 3.89
C ASN A 116 -3.81 -3.98 2.66
N VAL A 117 -4.30 -2.98 1.93
CA VAL A 117 -5.25 -3.23 0.83
C VAL A 117 -4.83 -2.47 -0.43
N LEU A 118 -4.92 -3.16 -1.57
CA LEU A 118 -4.96 -2.57 -2.91
C LEU A 118 -6.40 -2.52 -3.41
N VAL A 119 -6.83 -1.35 -3.87
CA VAL A 119 -8.11 -1.15 -4.57
C VAL A 119 -7.82 -0.56 -5.94
N GLU A 120 -8.10 -1.34 -6.99
CA GLU A 120 -8.11 -0.86 -8.36
C GLU A 120 -9.49 -0.28 -8.68
N TYR A 121 -9.54 0.89 -9.30
CA TYR A 121 -10.74 1.53 -9.82
C TYR A 121 -10.78 1.39 -11.34
N GLU A 122 -11.91 0.91 -11.86
CA GLU A 122 -12.15 0.67 -13.28
C GLU A 122 -12.94 1.82 -13.91
N TYR A 123 -12.48 2.31 -15.06
CA TYR A 123 -13.12 3.42 -15.76
C TYR A 123 -13.36 3.18 -17.26
N GLY A 124 -13.23 1.94 -17.72
CA GLY A 124 -13.36 1.56 -19.12
C GLY A 124 -12.16 1.94 -19.97
N ILE A 125 -10.98 2.14 -19.36
CA ILE A 125 -9.75 2.55 -20.04
C ILE A 125 -8.86 1.32 -20.24
N GLU A 126 -8.44 1.09 -21.47
CA GLU A 126 -7.57 -0.05 -21.79
C GLU A 126 -6.11 0.24 -21.42
N GLU A 127 -5.51 -0.68 -20.66
CA GLU A 127 -4.10 -0.59 -20.30
C GLU A 127 -3.20 -1.19 -21.40
N PRO A 128 -2.23 -0.44 -21.94
CA PRO A 128 -1.32 -0.97 -22.93
C PRO A 128 -0.38 -2.03 -22.33
N TYR A 129 -0.18 -3.14 -23.04
CA TYR A 129 0.80 -4.19 -22.70
C TYR A 129 2.24 -3.86 -23.16
N VAL A 130 2.46 -2.67 -23.70
CA VAL A 130 3.76 -2.18 -24.15
C VAL A 130 4.25 -1.07 -23.21
N ASN A 131 5.54 -0.76 -23.26
CA ASN A 131 6.12 0.32 -22.46
C ASN A 131 5.80 1.72 -23.04
N LEU A 132 4.53 1.99 -23.26
CA LEU A 132 3.98 3.30 -23.60
C LEU A 132 2.83 3.57 -22.62
N PRO A 133 2.73 4.78 -22.04
CA PRO A 133 1.58 5.11 -21.22
C PRO A 133 0.31 5.11 -22.07
N PRO A 134 -0.87 4.85 -21.46
CA PRO A 134 -2.15 5.11 -22.11
C PRO A 134 -2.27 6.58 -22.53
N SER A 135 -3.17 6.85 -23.47
CA SER A 135 -3.52 8.22 -23.88
C SER A 135 -4.67 8.75 -23.03
N ASP A 136 -5.01 10.03 -23.20
CA ASP A 136 -6.21 10.59 -22.57
C ASP A 136 -7.47 9.75 -22.90
N PRO A 137 -8.45 9.67 -21.98
CA PRO A 137 -8.52 10.40 -20.71
C PRO A 137 -7.59 9.86 -19.60
N ASP A 138 -7.02 10.75 -18.78
CA ASP A 138 -6.16 10.40 -17.65
C ASP A 138 -6.96 10.22 -16.35
N PRO A 139 -7.13 8.98 -15.82
CA PRO A 139 -7.91 8.72 -14.63
C PRO A 139 -7.13 8.93 -13.32
N HIS A 140 -5.87 9.40 -13.37
CA HIS A 140 -4.97 9.55 -12.21
C HIS A 140 -5.64 10.14 -10.97
N GLU A 141 -6.52 11.10 -11.19
CA GLU A 141 -7.16 11.91 -10.15
C GLU A 141 -8.54 11.40 -9.71
N TRP A 142 -9.10 10.43 -10.43
CA TRP A 142 -10.51 10.09 -10.34
C TRP A 142 -10.85 9.32 -9.06
N PRO A 143 -10.09 8.28 -8.63
CA PRO A 143 -10.42 7.51 -7.42
C PRO A 143 -10.65 8.37 -6.17
N ARG A 144 -9.84 9.41 -5.98
CA ARG A 144 -9.96 10.32 -4.82
C ARG A 144 -11.08 11.34 -4.91
N ARG A 145 -11.63 11.51 -6.11
CA ARG A 145 -12.80 12.35 -6.37
C ARG A 145 -14.09 11.54 -6.28
N GLU A 146 -14.01 10.21 -6.32
CA GLU A 146 -15.13 9.32 -6.09
C GLU A 146 -15.56 9.35 -4.62
N ARG A 147 -16.88 9.33 -4.39
CA ARG A 147 -17.42 9.32 -3.03
C ARG A 147 -17.01 8.05 -2.29
N THR A 148 -17.03 6.90 -2.97
CA THR A 148 -16.63 5.60 -2.40
C THR A 148 -15.15 5.59 -1.99
N GLY A 149 -14.28 6.25 -2.77
CA GLY A 149 -12.87 6.42 -2.44
C GLY A 149 -12.67 7.26 -1.18
N GLN A 150 -13.38 8.39 -1.08
CA GLN A 150 -13.36 9.26 0.09
C GLN A 150 -13.90 8.59 1.35
N ASP A 151 -15.00 7.83 1.24
CA ASP A 151 -15.57 7.10 2.37
C ASP A 151 -14.61 6.00 2.88
N GLN A 152 -13.90 5.33 1.97
CA GLN A 152 -12.87 4.36 2.33
C GLN A 152 -11.66 5.00 3.04
N ILE A 153 -11.24 6.18 2.58
CA ILE A 153 -10.18 6.97 3.22
C ILE A 153 -10.60 7.40 4.63
N ASP A 154 -11.82 7.91 4.78
CA ASP A 154 -12.37 8.35 6.06
C ASP A 154 -12.42 7.18 7.06
N GLN A 155 -12.98 6.04 6.64
CA GLN A 155 -13.02 4.83 7.46
C GLN A 155 -11.62 4.38 7.89
N PHE A 156 -10.68 4.33 6.95
CA PHE A 156 -9.31 3.94 7.24
C PHE A 156 -8.63 4.86 8.26
N PHE A 157 -8.77 6.18 8.12
CA PHE A 157 -8.18 7.12 9.07
C PHE A 157 -8.92 7.17 10.42
N ALA A 158 -10.23 6.99 10.44
CA ALA A 158 -11.03 7.02 11.66
C ALA A 158 -10.87 5.75 12.49
N THR A 159 -10.93 4.57 11.88
CA THR A 159 -11.06 3.29 12.60
C THR A 159 -9.83 2.41 12.46
N GLY A 160 -9.19 2.42 11.28
CA GLY A 160 -8.01 1.60 10.96
C GLY A 160 -8.38 0.30 10.29
N THR A 161 -9.66 0.16 9.96
CA THR A 161 -10.16 -0.90 9.10
C THR A 161 -10.36 -0.33 7.70
N ILE A 162 -10.27 -1.21 6.71
CA ILE A 162 -10.54 -0.93 5.31
C ILE A 162 -11.72 -1.81 4.90
N GLU A 163 -12.71 -1.23 4.23
CA GLU A 163 -13.84 -1.94 3.66
C GLU A 163 -14.20 -1.37 2.28
N SER A 164 -14.94 -2.14 1.49
CA SER A 164 -15.42 -1.70 0.18
C SER A 164 -16.73 -0.94 0.33
N PHE A 165 -16.78 0.29 -0.20
CA PHE A 165 -18.00 1.10 -0.30
C PHE A 165 -18.64 1.03 -1.69
N CYS A 166 -18.10 0.18 -2.56
CA CYS A 166 -18.49 0.06 -3.96
C CYS A 166 -19.59 -1.00 -4.13
N THR A 167 -20.50 -0.78 -5.08
CA THR A 167 -21.48 -1.79 -5.50
C THR A 167 -20.94 -2.46 -6.77
N GLY A 168 -20.33 -3.63 -6.63
CA GLY A 168 -19.49 -4.20 -7.68
C GLY A 168 -18.12 -3.51 -7.73
N PRO A 169 -17.34 -3.69 -8.82
CA PRO A 169 -16.03 -3.09 -8.94
C PRO A 169 -16.07 -1.58 -8.72
N CYS A 170 -15.07 -1.04 -8.03
CA CYS A 170 -14.99 0.39 -7.80
C CYS A 170 -14.77 1.16 -9.11
N GLY A 171 -15.42 2.31 -9.25
CA GLY A 171 -15.33 3.17 -10.44
C GLY A 171 -16.60 3.14 -11.30
N ASP A 172 -16.50 3.75 -12.48
CA ASP A 172 -17.56 3.79 -13.50
C ASP A 172 -16.95 3.39 -14.85
N PRO A 173 -17.22 2.16 -15.35
CA PRO A 173 -16.60 1.63 -16.56
C PRO A 173 -17.01 2.37 -17.85
N THR A 174 -17.91 3.35 -17.76
CA THR A 174 -18.32 4.18 -18.91
C THR A 174 -17.60 5.52 -18.96
N ARG A 175 -16.98 5.96 -17.86
CA ARG A 175 -16.40 7.30 -17.71
C ARG A 175 -15.24 7.59 -18.66
N GLY A 176 -14.41 6.60 -18.95
CA GLY A 176 -13.28 6.72 -19.86
C GLY A 176 -13.65 6.71 -21.35
N GLN A 177 -14.94 6.62 -21.67
CA GLN A 177 -15.46 6.60 -23.04
C GLN A 177 -16.02 7.97 -23.50
N GLU A 178 -16.00 8.98 -22.61
CA GLU A 178 -16.40 10.37 -22.89
C GLU A 178 -15.28 11.18 -23.56
#